data_AF-N6WPE4-F1
#
_entry.id   AF-N6WPE4-F1
#
_cell.length_a   1.000
_cell.length_b   1.000
_cell.length_c   1.000
_cell.angle_alpha   90.00
_cell.angle_beta   90.00
_cell.angle_gamma   90.00
#
_symmetry.space_group_name_H-M   'P 1'
#
loop_
_entity.id
_entity.type
_entity.pdbx_description
1 polymer ?
#
loop_
_entity_poly.entity_id
_entity_poly.type
_entity_poly.pdbx_seq_one_letter_code
_entity_poly.pdbx_strand_id
1 'polypeptide(L)'
;MTDAQHDHPHAISIEPSTHRVTVIVAGLVIADSAQAKVLHEKGLDDVLYIPRMDVVMTELRQTDHSTHCPFKGDATYFSIPAGGERSEMCKPAT
;
A
#
# COMPACT_ATOMS: atom_id res chain seq x y z
N MET A 1 28.65 15.01 -15.09
CA MET A 1 29.27 14.00 -14.21
C MET A 1 28.17 13.02 -13.90
N THR A 2 28.31 11.83 -14.45
CA THR A 2 27.27 10.79 -14.55
C THR A 2 27.06 10.17 -13.18
N ASP A 3 25.88 10.31 -12.59
CA ASP A 3 25.50 9.51 -11.43
C ASP A 3 25.32 8.07 -11.90
N ALA A 4 26.23 7.21 -11.44
CA ALA A 4 26.17 5.78 -11.64
C ALA A 4 24.99 5.23 -10.85
N GLN A 5 23.87 5.03 -11.55
CA GLN A 5 22.73 4.27 -11.08
C GLN A 5 23.24 2.91 -10.57
N HIS A 6 23.17 2.67 -9.26
CA HIS A 6 23.49 1.38 -8.68
C HIS A 6 22.48 0.35 -9.21
N ASP A 7 22.95 -0.60 -10.02
CA ASP A 7 22.16 -1.73 -10.50
C ASP A 7 22.00 -2.74 -9.36
N HIS A 8 21.04 -2.47 -8.48
CA HIS A 8 20.58 -3.44 -7.49
C HIS A 8 19.46 -4.31 -8.11
N PRO A 9 19.46 -5.63 -7.88
CA PRO A 9 18.45 -6.53 -8.43
C PRO A 9 17.01 -6.21 -7.99
N HIS A 10 16.85 -5.37 -6.96
CA HIS A 10 15.57 -4.88 -6.44
C HIS A 10 15.54 -3.35 -6.44
N ALA A 11 15.41 -2.76 -7.62
CA ALA A 11 15.17 -1.33 -7.76
C ALA A 11 13.72 -1.01 -7.34
N ILE A 12 13.59 -0.20 -6.29
CA ILE A 12 12.32 0.35 -5.81
C ILE A 12 12.36 1.86 -6.00
N SER A 13 11.31 2.44 -6.59
CA SER A 13 11.07 3.88 -6.58
C SER A 13 9.67 4.19 -6.08
N ILE A 14 9.51 5.37 -5.47
CA ILE A 14 8.24 5.86 -4.97
C ILE A 14 8.05 7.28 -5.50
N GLU A 15 6.91 7.54 -6.10
CA GLU A 15 6.53 8.86 -6.59
C GLU A 15 5.11 9.26 -6.15
N PRO A 16 4.78 10.55 -6.08
CA PRO A 16 3.40 10.99 -5.83
C PRO A 16 2.48 10.53 -6.96
N SER A 17 1.30 10.01 -6.61
CA SER A 17 0.24 9.81 -7.59
C SER A 17 -0.28 11.17 -8.06
N THR A 18 -0.52 11.29 -9.36
CA THR A 18 -1.17 12.48 -9.96
C THR A 18 -2.70 12.42 -9.86
N HIS A 19 -3.25 11.33 -9.33
CA HIS A 19 -4.67 11.07 -9.23
C HIS A 19 -5.13 10.97 -7.77
N ARG A 20 -6.38 11.36 -7.52
CA ARG A 20 -7.07 11.03 -6.26
C ARG A 20 -7.43 9.55 -6.28
N VAL A 21 -7.13 8.85 -5.19
CA VAL A 21 -7.38 7.42 -5.03
C VAL A 21 -8.49 7.23 -4.00
N THR A 22 -9.56 6.54 -4.39
CA THR A 22 -10.66 6.15 -3.50
C THR A 22 -10.77 4.63 -3.46
N VAL A 23 -10.75 4.05 -2.26
CA VAL A 23 -10.90 2.60 -2.04
C VAL A 23 -12.28 2.33 -1.49
N ILE A 24 -13.07 1.54 -2.23
CA ILE A 24 -14.44 1.19 -1.85
C ILE A 24 -14.52 -0.31 -1.64
N VAL A 25 -15.01 -0.74 -0.48
CA VAL A 25 -15.25 -2.14 -0.14
C VAL A 25 -16.69 -2.28 0.34
N ALA A 26 -17.47 -3.16 -0.29
CA ALA A 26 -18.88 -3.38 0.02
C ALA A 26 -19.72 -2.08 0.05
N GLY A 27 -19.38 -1.09 -0.77
CA GLY A 27 -20.05 0.22 -0.82
C GLY A 27 -19.57 1.24 0.23
N LEU A 28 -18.67 0.85 1.13
CA LEU A 28 -18.05 1.74 2.12
C LEU A 28 -16.75 2.32 1.57
N VAL A 29 -16.55 3.62 1.75
CA VAL A 29 -15.26 4.27 1.46
C VAL A 29 -14.30 3.96 2.60
N ILE A 30 -13.29 3.15 2.31
CA ILE A 30 -12.26 2.75 3.27
C ILE A 30 -11.08 3.74 3.26
N ALA A 31 -10.81 4.33 2.09
CA ALA A 31 -9.82 5.39 1.98
C ALA A 31 -10.16 6.35 0.85
N ASP A 32 -9.77 7.61 1.01
CA ASP A 32 -9.91 8.64 -0.02
C ASP A 32 -8.75 9.65 0.08
N SER A 33 -7.80 9.58 -0.85
CA SER A 33 -6.53 10.29 -0.75
C SER A 33 -6.17 11.03 -2.02
N ALA A 34 -5.81 12.30 -1.88
CA ALA A 34 -5.13 13.08 -2.93
C ALA A 34 -3.59 13.06 -2.77
N GLN A 35 -3.08 12.30 -1.80
CA GLN A 35 -1.66 12.21 -1.44
C GLN A 35 -1.12 10.78 -1.55
N ALA A 36 -1.84 9.91 -2.27
CA ALA A 36 -1.38 8.58 -2.58
C ALA A 36 -0.04 8.62 -3.32
N LYS A 37 0.76 7.58 -3.15
CA LYS A 37 2.04 7.37 -3.84
C LYS A 37 1.96 6.14 -4.71
N VAL A 38 2.71 6.11 -5.80
CA VAL A 38 2.89 4.92 -6.63
C VAL A 38 4.24 4.31 -6.27
N LEU A 39 4.23 3.04 -5.92
CA LEU A 39 5.43 2.23 -5.71
C LEU A 39 5.70 1.43 -6.99
N HIS A 40 6.87 1.64 -7.56
CA HIS A 40 7.40 0.82 -8.63
C HIS A 40 8.42 -0.15 -8.06
N GLU A 41 8.24 -1.44 -8.32
CA GLU A 41 9.25 -2.46 -8.04
C GLU A 41 9.53 -3.24 -9.31
N LYS A 42 10.81 -3.31 -9.69
CA LYS A 42 11.24 -3.93 -10.95
C LYS A 42 10.67 -5.35 -11.10
N GLY A 43 9.85 -5.55 -12.12
CA GLY A 43 9.28 -6.86 -12.47
C GLY A 43 7.95 -7.20 -11.79
N LEU A 44 7.35 -6.27 -11.03
CA LEU A 44 6.01 -6.37 -10.47
C LEU A 44 5.12 -5.22 -10.96
N ASP A 45 3.82 -5.39 -10.82
CA ASP A 45 2.85 -4.33 -11.07
C ASP A 45 2.96 -3.22 -10.01
N ASP A 46 2.62 -2.00 -10.43
CA ASP A 46 2.63 -0.83 -9.56
C ASP A 46 1.62 -0.99 -8.41
N VAL A 47 2.03 -0.53 -7.22
CA VAL A 47 1.19 -0.58 -6.02
C VAL A 47 0.91 0.83 -5.52
N LEU A 48 -0.35 1.12 -5.20
CA LEU A 48 -0.74 2.40 -4.61
C LEU A 48 -0.53 2.38 -3.10
N TYR A 49 0.24 3.35 -2.63
CA TYR A 49 0.46 3.62 -1.23
C TYR A 49 -0.39 4.79 -0.74
N ILE A 50 -1.41 4.48 0.06
CA ILE A 50 -2.32 5.46 0.66
C ILE A 50 -1.83 5.84 2.06
N PRO A 51 -1.61 7.13 2.36
CA PRO A 51 -1.27 7.59 3.69
C PRO A 51 -2.32 7.12 4.72
N ARG A 52 -1.86 6.59 5.86
CA ARG A 52 -2.75 6.10 6.92
C ARG A 52 -3.79 7.12 7.39
N MET A 53 -3.47 8.41 7.34
CA MET A 53 -4.39 9.49 7.75
C MET A 53 -5.61 9.64 6.83
N ASP A 54 -5.52 9.14 5.59
CA ASP A 54 -6.60 9.16 4.62
C ASP A 54 -7.40 7.83 4.62
N VAL A 55 -7.07 6.91 5.55
CA VAL A 55 -7.73 5.61 5.73
C VAL A 55 -8.66 5.67 6.94
N VAL A 56 -9.88 5.17 6.78
CA VAL A 56 -10.86 5.05 7.88
C VAL A 56 -10.50 3.85 8.76
N MET A 57 -9.47 4.02 9.60
CA MET A 57 -8.86 2.93 10.38
C MET A 57 -9.84 2.20 11.33
N THR A 58 -10.97 2.81 11.69
CA THR A 58 -12.03 2.17 12.49
C THR A 58 -12.76 1.05 11.75
N GLU A 59 -12.72 1.03 10.42
CA GLU A 59 -13.29 -0.02 9.57
C GLU A 59 -12.30 -1.17 9.32
N LEU A 60 -11.07 -1.05 9.81
CA LEU A 60 -10.02 -2.04 9.68
C LEU A 60 -9.79 -2.76 11.00
N ARG A 61 -9.47 -4.05 10.92
CA ARG A 61 -9.00 -4.83 12.06
C ARG A 61 -7.59 -5.32 11.79
N GLN A 62 -6.66 -4.99 12.67
CA GLN A 62 -5.30 -5.52 12.57
C GLN A 62 -5.33 -7.04 12.74
N THR A 63 -4.57 -7.73 11.88
CA THR A 63 -4.32 -9.16 12.00
C THR A 63 -2.97 -9.39 12.69
N ASP A 64 -2.77 -10.60 13.23
CA ASP A 64 -1.46 -11.00 13.77
C ASP A 64 -0.44 -11.32 12.65
N HIS A 65 -0.82 -11.16 11.38
CA HIS A 65 0.03 -11.48 10.25
C HIS A 65 0.92 -10.29 9.86
N SER A 66 2.22 -10.57 9.76
CA SER A 66 3.21 -9.65 9.23
C SER A 66 4.20 -10.34 8.31
N THR A 67 4.69 -9.62 7.31
CA THR A 67 5.77 -10.09 6.43
C THR A 67 6.95 -9.13 6.47
N HIS A 68 8.15 -9.69 6.46
CA HIS A 68 9.38 -8.90 6.43
C HIS A 68 9.98 -8.91 5.02
N CYS A 69 10.27 -7.73 4.47
CA CYS A 69 11.02 -7.55 3.24
C CYS A 69 12.31 -6.78 3.54
N PRO A 70 13.50 -7.27 3.14
CA PRO A 70 14.78 -6.57 3.38
C PRO A 70 14.83 -5.12 2.84
N PHE A 71 14.00 -4.80 1.83
CA PHE A 71 14.00 -3.50 1.18
C PHE A 71 12.86 -2.58 1.64
N LYS A 72 11.73 -3.15 2.10
CA LYS A 72 10.51 -2.40 2.46
C LYS A 72 10.20 -2.42 3.96
N GLY A 73 10.97 -3.18 4.75
CA GLY A 73 10.73 -3.38 6.18
C GLY A 73 9.57 -4.33 6.44
N ASP A 74 8.92 -4.12 7.59
CA ASP A 74 7.82 -4.95 8.06
C ASP A 74 6.46 -4.46 7.55
N ALA A 75 5.69 -5.38 7.00
CA ALA A 75 4.32 -5.18 6.59
C ALA A 75 3.37 -5.73 7.64
N THR A 76 2.42 -4.94 8.10
CA THR A 76 1.30 -5.41 8.92
C THR A 76 0.05 -5.56 8.05
N TYR A 77 -0.69 -6.65 8.22
CA TYR A 77 -1.92 -6.92 7.47
C TYR A 77 -3.16 -6.62 8.31
N PHE A 78 -4.21 -6.17 7.65
CA PHE A 78 -5.49 -5.80 8.23
C PHE A 78 -6.61 -6.52 7.47
N SER A 79 -7.68 -6.85 8.18
CA SER A 79 -8.93 -7.24 7.56
C SER A 79 -9.89 -6.05 7.47
N ILE A 80 -10.78 -6.08 6.48
CA ILE A 80 -11.91 -5.16 6.34
C ILE A 80 -13.18 -6.00 6.47
N PRO A 81 -13.77 -6.13 7.67
CA PRO A 81 -14.86 -7.06 7.95
C PRO A 81 -16.06 -6.94 7.01
N ALA A 82 -16.38 -5.71 6.57
CA ALA A 82 -17.46 -5.44 5.63
C ALA A 82 -17.26 -6.12 4.25
N GLY A 83 -16.02 -6.44 3.87
CA GLY A 83 -15.70 -7.11 2.60
C GLY A 83 -15.82 -8.63 2.63
N GLY A 84 -16.05 -9.24 3.79
CA GLY A 84 -16.09 -10.69 3.99
C GLY A 84 -14.75 -11.37 3.72
N GLU A 85 -14.78 -12.68 3.43
CA GLU A 85 -13.58 -13.54 3.37
C GLU A 85 -12.47 -13.04 2.43
N ARG A 86 -12.82 -12.33 1.35
CA ARG A 86 -11.83 -11.79 0.39
C ARG A 86 -11.06 -10.58 0.91
N SER A 87 -11.49 -10.01 2.03
CA SER A 87 -10.90 -8.83 2.64
C SER A 87 -10.23 -9.12 3.98
N GLU A 88 -9.87 -10.38 4.25
CA GLU A 88 -9.22 -10.81 5.50
C GLU A 88 -7.72 -10.44 5.56
N MET A 89 -7.10 -10.13 4.41
CA MET A 89 -5.65 -10.02 4.28
C MET A 89 -5.26 -8.84 3.39
N CYS A 90 -5.69 -7.64 3.76
CA CYS A 90 -5.32 -6.41 3.08
C CYS A 90 -4.06 -5.82 3.72
N LYS A 91 -3.03 -5.56 2.91
CA LYS A 91 -1.87 -4.78 3.37
C LYS A 91 -2.16 -3.30 3.12
N PRO A 92 -2.47 -2.48 4.14
CA PRO A 92 -2.46 -1.04 3.94
C PRO A 92 -1.03 -0.61 3.67
N ALA A 93 -0.91 0.37 2.79
CA ALA A 93 0.35 1.05 2.64
C ALA A 93 0.70 1.81 3.90
N THR A 94 1.97 1.75 4.28
CA THR A 94 2.51 2.49 5.42
C THR A 94 2.85 3.90 4.99
#